data_AF-A0A7C1K3I6-F1
#
_entry.id   AF-A0A7C1K3I6-F1
#
_cell.length_a   1.000
_cell.length_b   1.000
_cell.length_c   1.000
_cell.angle_alpha   90.00
_cell.angle_beta   90.00
_cell.angle_gamma   90.00
#
_symmetry.space_group_name_H-M   'P 1'
#
loop_
_entity.id
_entity.type
_entity.pdbx_description
1 polymer ?
#
loop_
_entity_poly.entity_id
_entity_poly.type
_entity_poly.pdbx_seq_one_letter_code
_entity_poly.pdbx_strand_id
1 'polypeptide(L)' 'MRAAEIAAEAGILDGVFNVAPGAGSILGPAPGRHVGVDMAAFTGSTSVGRDKSYTREQYPELKTAWIQV' A
#
# COMPACT_ATOMS: atom_id res chain seq x y z
N MET A 1 17.05 -4.71 3.67
CA MET A 1 16.30 -4.24 2.47
C MET A 1 16.80 -2.86 2.14
N ARG A 2 17.37 -2.65 0.94
CA ARG A 2 18.17 -1.45 0.67
C ARG A 2 17.43 -0.12 0.91
N ALA A 3 16.16 -0.04 0.54
CA ALA A 3 15.36 1.17 0.77
C ALA A 3 15.16 1.49 2.27
N ALA A 4 14.95 0.47 3.12
CA ALA A 4 14.80 0.65 4.56
C ALA A 4 16.12 1.09 5.23
N GLU A 5 17.25 0.53 4.78
CA GLU A 5 18.58 0.91 5.26
C GLU A 5 18.89 2.37 4.93
N ILE A 6 18.65 2.79 3.68
CA ILE A 6 18.83 4.19 3.26
C ILE A 6 17.92 5.13 4.05
N ALA A 7 16.67 4.75 4.30
CA ALA A 7 15.75 5.55 5.12
C ALA A 7 16.27 5.75 6.55
N ALA A 8 16.80 4.71 7.17
CA ALA A 8 17.41 4.78 8.50
C ALA A 8 18.69 5.65 8.50
N GLU A 9 19.58 5.45 7.52
CA GLU A 9 20.79 6.28 7.33
C GLU A 9 20.45 7.77 7.11
N ALA A 10 19.32 8.05 6.45
CA ALA A 10 18.82 9.41 6.23
C ALA A 10 18.13 10.04 7.46
N GLY A 11 18.02 9.30 8.58
CA GLY A 11 17.42 9.80 9.82
C GLY A 11 15.90 9.81 9.83
N ILE A 12 15.22 9.02 8.98
CA ILE A 12 13.78 8.83 9.09
C ILE A 12 13.46 8.11 10.41
N LEU A 13 12.56 8.70 11.21
CA LEU A 13 12.16 8.15 12.50
C LEU A 13 11.41 6.82 12.34
N ASP A 14 11.54 5.97 13.36
CA ASP A 14 10.83 4.68 13.43
C ASP A 14 9.32 4.84 13.20
N GLY A 15 8.77 3.96 12.39
CA GLY A 15 7.34 3.93 12.06
C GLY A 15 6.90 4.93 10.98
N VAL A 16 7.72 5.91 10.59
CA VAL A 16 7.40 6.84 9.49
C VAL A 16 7.51 6.16 8.12
N PHE A 17 8.51 5.29 7.94
CA PHE A 17 8.69 4.50 6.74
C PHE A 17 8.81 3.02 7.08
N ASN A 18 7.91 2.21 6.54
CA ASN A 18 7.87 0.78 6.78
C ASN A 18 7.97 0.02 5.45
N VAL A 19 8.86 -0.97 5.38
CA VAL A 19 8.95 -1.87 4.23
C VAL A 19 8.57 -3.27 4.70
N ALA A 20 7.42 -3.75 4.22
CA ALA A 20 6.87 -5.04 4.61
C ALA A 20 6.63 -5.92 3.36
N PRO A 21 7.62 -6.72 2.92
CA PRO A 21 7.42 -7.69 1.85
C PRO A 21 6.49 -8.83 2.29
N GLY A 22 5.70 -9.35 1.36
CA GLY A 22 4.82 -10.47 1.61
C GLY A 22 4.01 -10.85 0.37
N ALA A 23 3.21 -11.90 0.49
CA ALA A 23 2.37 -12.38 -0.61
C ALA A 23 1.34 -11.32 -1.02
N GLY A 24 1.24 -11.01 -2.32
CA GLY A 24 0.29 -10.01 -2.83
C GLY A 24 -1.18 -10.37 -2.58
N SER A 25 -1.51 -11.66 -2.47
CA SER A 25 -2.84 -12.14 -2.07
C SER A 25 -3.22 -11.74 -0.63
N ILE A 26 -2.22 -11.51 0.23
CA ILE A 26 -2.40 -11.15 1.64
C ILE A 26 -2.23 -9.64 1.83
N LEU A 27 -1.11 -9.08 1.38
CA LEU A 27 -0.79 -7.66 1.59
C LEU A 27 -1.54 -6.71 0.65
N GLY A 28 -1.89 -7.15 -0.57
CA GLY A 28 -2.61 -6.31 -1.52
C GLY A 28 -3.95 -5.80 -0.98
N PRO A 29 -4.84 -6.63 -0.42
CA PRO A 29 -6.09 -6.16 0.15
C PRO A 29 -5.96 -5.38 1.47
N ALA A 30 -4.81 -5.45 2.15
CA ALA A 30 -4.68 -4.95 3.53
C ALA A 30 -4.91 -3.43 3.66
N PRO A 31 -4.36 -2.56 2.77
CA PRO A 31 -4.60 -1.11 2.82
C PRO A 31 -6.08 -0.74 2.78
N GLY A 32 -6.89 -1.42 1.95
CA GLY A 32 -8.32 -1.12 1.84
C GLY A 32 -9.16 -1.60 3.03
N ARG A 33 -8.66 -2.57 3.81
CA ARG A 33 -9.39 -3.18 4.93
C ARG A 33 -9.05 -2.57 6.29
N HIS A 34 -7.99 -1.76 6.37
CA HIS A 34 -7.46 -1.28 7.64
C HIS A 34 -7.88 0.16 7.91
N VAL A 35 -8.64 0.39 8.98
CA VAL A 35 -9.18 1.71 9.37
C VAL A 35 -8.11 2.78 9.63
N GLY A 36 -6.88 2.36 9.94
CA GLY A 36 -5.73 3.25 10.13
C GLY A 36 -4.98 3.62 8.83
N VAL A 37 -5.45 3.17 7.66
CA VAL A 37 -4.85 3.52 6.37
C VAL A 37 -5.75 4.50 5.63
N ASP A 38 -5.21 5.69 5.39
CA ASP A 38 -5.95 6.76 4.71
C ASP A 38 -5.87 6.66 3.19
N MET A 39 -4.75 6.15 2.67
CA MET A 39 -4.45 6.17 1.24
C MET A 39 -3.72 4.90 0.80
N ALA A 40 -4.07 4.40 -0.38
CA ALA A 40 -3.34 3.35 -1.06
C ALA A 40 -2.86 3.81 -2.45
N ALA A 41 -1.63 3.45 -2.82
CA ALA A 41 -1.11 3.63 -4.16
C ALA A 41 -0.61 2.29 -4.71
N PHE A 42 -0.97 1.96 -5.94
CA PHE A 42 -0.60 0.71 -6.59
C PHE A 42 -0.02 0.96 -7.98
N THR A 43 1.06 0.24 -8.27
CA THR A 43 1.66 0.13 -9.61
C THR A 43 1.86 -1.34 -9.93
N GLY A 44 1.36 -1.79 -11.08
CA GLY A 44 1.51 -3.19 -11.48
C GLY A 44 0.69 -3.53 -12.72
N SER A 45 0.38 -4.81 -12.91
CA SER A 45 -0.36 -5.26 -14.09
C SER A 45 -1.80 -4.77 -14.10
N THR A 46 -2.36 -4.60 -15.29
CA THR A 46 -3.79 -4.26 -15.47
C THR A 46 -4.74 -5.31 -14.89
N SER A 47 -4.33 -6.58 -14.83
CA SER A 47 -5.12 -7.65 -14.22
C SER A 47 -5.26 -7.47 -12.71
N VAL A 48 -4.14 -7.17 -12.02
CA VAL A 48 -4.14 -6.94 -10.57
C VAL A 48 -4.73 -5.58 -10.22
N GLY A 49 -4.41 -4.53 -10.99
CA GLY A 49 -4.96 -3.19 -10.76
C GLY A 49 -6.49 -3.15 -10.83
N ARG A 50 -7.12 -3.93 -11.71
CA ARG A 50 -8.59 -4.07 -11.76
C ARG A 50 -9.16 -4.89 -10.60
N ASP A 51 -8.54 -6.01 -10.26
CA ASP A 51 -8.93 -6.83 -9.10
C ASP A 51 -8.85 -6.05 -7.79
N LYS A 52 -7.83 -5.19 -7.66
CA LYS A 52 -7.62 -4.39 -6.46
C LYS A 52 -8.42 -3.09 -6.46
N SER A 53 -8.57 -2.42 -7.61
CA SER A 53 -9.28 -1.16 -7.97
C SER A 53 -9.56 -0.09 -6.89
N TYR A 54 -8.97 -0.24 -5.70
CA TYR A 54 -9.40 0.20 -4.37
C TYR A 54 -10.60 1.14 -4.39
N THR A 55 -11.75 0.60 -4.78
CA THR A 55 -12.97 1.40 -4.91
C THR A 55 -13.54 1.65 -3.53
N ARG A 56 -14.22 2.79 -3.35
CA ARG A 56 -14.90 3.07 -2.07
C ARG A 56 -16.08 2.15 -1.81
N GLU A 57 -16.66 1.54 -2.85
CA GLU A 57 -17.67 0.49 -2.69
C GLU A 57 -17.08 -0.75 -2.02
N GLN A 58 -15.88 -1.16 -2.43
CA GLN A 58 -15.21 -2.33 -1.88
C GLN A 58 -14.50 -2.05 -0.55
N TYR A 59 -13.99 -0.82 -0.37
CA TYR A 59 -13.20 -0.38 0.78
C TYR A 59 -13.66 1.01 1.26
N PRO A 60 -14.80 1.10 1.98
CA PRO A 60 -15.40 2.37 2.36
C PRO A 60 -14.52 3.21 3.29
N GLU A 61 -13.69 2.56 4.10
CA GLU A 61 -12.81 3.18 5.09
C GLU A 61 -11.63 3.92 4.43
N LEU A 62 -11.21 3.49 3.23
CA LEU A 62 -10.11 4.13 2.52
C LEU A 62 -10.54 5.49 1.99
N LYS A 63 -9.76 6.53 2.29
CA LYS A 63 -10.09 7.90 1.89
C LYS A 63 -9.73 8.16 0.43
N THR A 64 -8.57 7.66 -0.01
CA THR A 64 -8.04 7.90 -1.36
C THR A 64 -7.30 6.70 -1.93
N ALA A 65 -7.42 6.46 -3.24
CA ALA A 65 -6.63 5.46 -3.95
C ALA A 65 -6.07 5.99 -5.28
N TRP A 66 -4.84 5.59 -5.61
CA TRP A 66 -4.20 5.86 -6.89
C TRP A 66 -3.68 4.58 -7.52
N ILE A 67 -4.03 4.35 -8.78
CA ILE A 67 -3.72 3.11 -9.48
C ILE A 67 -3.11 3.45 -10.83
N GLN A 68 -1.86 3.03 -11.01
CA GLN A 68 -1.19 3.03 -12.29
C GLN A 68 -1.10 1.58 -12.79
N VAL A 69 -1.61 1.36 -14.00
CA VAL A 69 -1.50 0.09 -14.75
C VAL A 69 -0.82 0.30 -16.08
#